data_AF-A0A839LJ13-F1
#
_entry.id   AF-A0A839LJ13-F1
#
_cell.length_a   1.000
_cell.length_b   1.000
_cell.length_c   1.000
_cell.angle_alpha   90.00
_cell.angle_beta   90.00
_cell.angle_gamma   90.00
#
_symmetry.space_group_name_H-M   'P 1'
#
loop_
_entity.id
_entity.type
_entity.pdbx_description
1 polymer ?
#
loop_
_entity_poly.entity_id
_entity_poly.type
_entity_poly.pdbx_seq_one_letter_code
_entity_poly.pdbx_strand_id
1 'polypeptide(L)'
;MLSNEELAQAAKEWWYYTVELSPGLVAQGTYPPDFPYMPRMLMRQAHLQGQDCLDLGSMEGVIPVLMNRKGARRVLATDAVPHCAQKMDWLKKAYKADWDFREVGLMYDLHQKLADEGSFDYVNLSGVLYHVFSPMHTLACARPLVKKNGLFMLSTNVVNEQSDVMHFNTGGKLQTEPNTFWYPSIPLLEYMLRYFNFAPIDCLYSRHPSDAALYVPGKECGFISIVCRAVDRGTALPPDDSWARRSMLGSWEYTGLSPQKHGAEQPVSAIGYDVPEALQAQVAQKGSIDLYLAVNEHGRRVVRATRAQDTYLLRLNDES
;
A
#
# COMPACT_ATOMS: atom_id res chain seq x y z
N MET A 1 -3.20 -20.06 20.25
CA MET A 1 -3.98 -20.95 19.37
C MET A 1 -5.45 -20.70 19.63
N LEU A 2 -6.28 -20.79 18.59
CA LEU A 2 -7.73 -20.61 18.66
C LEU A 2 -8.41 -21.80 19.33
N SER A 3 -9.54 -21.56 20.00
CA SER A 3 -10.42 -22.62 20.50
C SER A 3 -11.23 -23.24 19.35
N ASN A 4 -11.80 -24.44 19.57
CA ASN A 4 -12.68 -25.08 18.59
C ASN A 4 -13.92 -24.23 18.26
N GLU A 5 -14.43 -23.48 19.24
CA GLU A 5 -15.56 -22.57 19.06
C GLU A 5 -15.18 -21.39 18.17
N GLU A 6 -14.01 -20.78 18.41
CA GLU A 6 -13.49 -19.69 17.59
C GLU A 6 -13.24 -20.15 16.14
N LEU A 7 -12.68 -21.36 15.96
CA LEU A 7 -12.48 -21.94 14.62
C LEU A 7 -13.81 -22.17 13.90
N ALA A 8 -14.82 -22.66 14.60
CA ALA A 8 -16.15 -22.89 14.04
C ALA A 8 -16.88 -21.59 13.69
N GLN A 9 -16.65 -20.51 14.46
CA GLN A 9 -17.17 -19.19 14.15
C GLN A 9 -16.45 -18.60 12.93
N ALA A 10 -15.12 -18.60 12.94
CA ALA A 10 -14.29 -18.06 11.86
C ALA A 10 -14.57 -18.74 10.51
N ALA A 11 -14.87 -20.04 10.50
CA ALA A 11 -15.22 -20.77 9.28
C ALA A 11 -16.56 -20.36 8.63
N LYS A 12 -17.43 -19.66 9.37
CA LYS A 12 -18.74 -19.17 8.88
C LYS A 12 -18.69 -17.71 8.41
N GLU A 13 -17.64 -16.99 8.78
CA GLU A 13 -17.47 -15.59 8.41
C GLU A 13 -17.04 -15.45 6.95
N TRP A 14 -17.34 -14.29 6.37
CA TRP A 14 -16.76 -13.90 5.09
C TRP A 14 -15.33 -13.39 5.30
N TRP A 15 -14.41 -13.84 4.45
CA TRP A 15 -13.01 -13.44 4.46
C TRP A 15 -12.58 -12.73 3.17
N TYR A 16 -11.81 -11.66 3.31
CA TYR A 16 -11.14 -11.01 2.19
C TYR A 16 -9.87 -11.78 1.81
N TYR A 17 -9.02 -12.09 2.80
CA TYR A 17 -7.82 -12.90 2.64
C TYR A 17 -8.11 -14.39 2.83
N THR A 18 -7.31 -15.26 2.19
CA THR A 18 -7.36 -16.69 2.49
C THR A 18 -6.39 -16.97 3.62
N VAL A 19 -6.84 -17.54 4.74
CA VAL A 19 -5.99 -17.70 5.93
C VAL A 19 -6.08 -19.10 6.52
N GLU A 20 -4.94 -19.69 6.86
CA GLU A 20 -4.88 -20.92 7.65
C GLU A 20 -5.00 -20.58 9.14
N LEU A 21 -6.07 -21.02 9.80
CA LEU A 21 -6.38 -20.67 11.19
C LEU A 21 -5.91 -21.73 12.20
N SER A 22 -5.81 -22.98 11.74
CA SER A 22 -5.19 -24.10 12.43
C SER A 22 -4.61 -25.07 11.39
N PRO A 23 -3.69 -25.99 11.74
CA PRO A 23 -3.06 -26.87 10.75
C PRO A 23 -4.09 -27.59 9.87
N GLY A 24 -4.09 -27.27 8.58
CA GLY A 24 -5.03 -27.85 7.59
C GLY A 24 -6.42 -27.21 7.53
N LEU A 25 -6.79 -26.30 8.44
CA LEU A 25 -8.05 -25.56 8.39
C LEU A 25 -7.82 -24.17 7.75
N VAL A 26 -8.30 -24.02 6.52
CA VAL A 26 -8.17 -22.79 5.73
C VAL A 26 -9.52 -22.12 5.57
N ALA A 27 -9.66 -20.89 6.06
CA ALA A 27 -10.77 -20.01 5.72
C ALA A 27 -10.53 -19.42 4.32
N GLN A 28 -11.47 -19.65 3.40
CA GLN A 28 -11.36 -19.22 2.01
C GLN A 28 -11.69 -17.74 1.87
N GLY A 29 -10.80 -17.01 1.20
CA GLY A 29 -10.96 -15.58 0.92
C GLY A 29 -11.66 -15.30 -0.40
N THR A 30 -11.64 -14.04 -0.82
CA THR A 30 -12.38 -13.55 -1.99
C THR A 30 -11.69 -13.85 -3.32
N TYR A 31 -10.36 -13.87 -3.36
CA TYR A 31 -9.61 -13.99 -4.61
C TYR A 31 -9.23 -15.44 -4.96
N PRO A 32 -9.10 -15.77 -6.26
CA PRO A 32 -8.60 -17.07 -6.70
C PRO A 32 -7.21 -17.42 -6.13
N PRO A 33 -6.88 -18.72 -5.98
CA PRO A 33 -5.63 -19.17 -5.36
C PRO A 33 -4.34 -18.68 -6.01
N ASP A 34 -4.37 -18.32 -7.30
CA ASP A 34 -3.22 -17.84 -8.08
C ASP A 34 -3.23 -16.32 -8.31
N PHE A 35 -4.14 -15.59 -7.66
CA PHE A 35 -4.21 -14.14 -7.76
C PHE A 35 -3.06 -13.49 -6.97
N PRO A 36 -2.25 -12.62 -7.60
CA PRO A 36 -1.03 -12.10 -6.99
C PRO A 36 -1.33 -11.06 -5.90
N TYR A 37 -0.79 -11.27 -4.71
CA TYR A 37 -0.82 -10.29 -3.61
C TYR A 37 0.44 -9.44 -3.61
N MET A 38 0.50 -8.52 -4.56
CA MET A 38 1.66 -7.66 -4.82
C MET A 38 2.21 -6.87 -3.61
N PRO A 39 1.41 -6.32 -2.67
CA PRO A 39 1.99 -5.64 -1.50
C PRO A 39 2.79 -6.60 -0.61
N ARG A 40 2.35 -7.86 -0.43
CA ARG A 40 3.16 -8.90 0.24
C ARG A 40 4.43 -9.20 -0.55
N MET A 41 4.31 -9.33 -1.88
CA MET A 41 5.46 -9.64 -2.73
C MET A 41 6.57 -8.59 -2.65
N LEU A 42 6.19 -7.30 -2.65
CA LEU A 42 7.12 -6.19 -2.55
C LEU A 42 7.64 -5.98 -1.11
N MET A 43 6.80 -6.20 -0.08
CA MET A 43 7.22 -6.09 1.33
C MET A 43 8.30 -7.10 1.69
N ARG A 44 8.37 -8.26 1.03
CA ARG A 44 9.45 -9.24 1.23
C ARG A 44 10.86 -8.62 1.09
N GLN A 45 11.01 -7.61 0.24
CA GLN A 45 12.28 -6.90 0.00
C GLN A 45 12.58 -5.80 1.03
N ALA A 46 11.64 -5.47 1.91
CA ALA A 46 11.82 -4.43 2.93
C ALA A 46 12.43 -5.01 4.21
N HIS A 47 13.45 -4.34 4.76
CA HIS A 47 14.16 -4.78 5.96
C HIS A 47 13.45 -4.33 7.24
N LEU A 48 12.30 -4.95 7.56
CA LEU A 48 11.43 -4.52 8.66
C LEU A 48 11.94 -4.87 10.08
N GLN A 49 13.00 -5.66 10.20
CA GLN A 49 13.54 -6.05 11.51
C GLN A 49 13.89 -4.80 12.34
N GLY A 50 13.29 -4.68 13.53
CA GLY A 50 13.51 -3.58 14.46
C GLY A 50 12.88 -2.24 14.05
N GLN A 51 12.08 -2.20 12.98
CA GLN A 51 11.48 -0.98 12.44
C GLN A 51 10.09 -0.69 13.04
N ASP A 52 9.67 0.57 13.04
CA ASP A 52 8.30 0.95 13.34
C ASP A 52 7.47 0.94 12.06
N CYS A 53 6.37 0.21 12.04
CA CYS A 53 5.52 0.03 10.86
C CYS A 53 4.08 0.49 11.14
N LEU A 54 3.47 1.11 10.12
CA LEU A 54 2.08 1.55 10.11
C LEU A 54 1.34 0.93 8.94
N ASP A 55 0.14 0.46 9.20
CA ASP A 55 -0.80 -0.04 8.20
C ASP A 55 -2.08 0.82 8.19
N LEU A 56 -2.37 1.45 7.05
CA LEU A 56 -3.53 2.31 6.82
C LEU A 56 -4.58 1.54 6.00
N GLY A 57 -5.72 1.20 6.61
CA GLY A 57 -6.76 0.37 6.00
C GLY A 57 -6.49 -1.13 6.17
N SER A 58 -6.41 -1.58 7.42
CA SER A 58 -5.84 -2.90 7.74
C SER A 58 -6.75 -4.09 7.42
N MET A 59 -8.03 -3.86 7.19
CA MET A 59 -9.00 -4.90 6.89
C MET A 59 -8.95 -6.01 7.96
N GLU A 60 -8.57 -7.25 7.62
CA GLU A 60 -8.53 -8.37 8.59
C GLU A 60 -7.19 -8.48 9.34
N GLY A 61 -6.17 -7.70 8.98
CA GLY A 61 -4.88 -7.70 9.68
C GLY A 61 -3.79 -8.59 9.07
N VAL A 62 -3.89 -9.01 7.81
CA VAL A 62 -2.84 -9.81 7.14
C VAL A 62 -1.52 -9.05 6.99
N ILE A 63 -1.56 -7.77 6.61
CA ILE A 63 -0.35 -6.92 6.52
C ILE A 63 0.35 -6.79 7.90
N PRO A 64 -0.35 -6.49 9.01
CA PRO A 64 0.23 -6.50 10.35
C PRO A 64 0.88 -7.83 10.75
N VAL A 65 0.27 -8.96 10.39
CA VAL A 65 0.88 -10.29 10.61
C VAL A 65 2.19 -10.41 9.84
N LEU A 66 2.23 -9.97 8.57
CA LEU A 66 3.45 -9.99 7.75
C LEU A 66 4.55 -9.10 8.34
N MET A 67 4.21 -7.89 8.79
CA MET A 67 5.14 -6.97 9.46
C MET A 67 5.75 -7.59 10.73
N ASN A 68 4.91 -8.21 11.57
CA ASN A 68 5.36 -8.94 12.77
C ASN A 68 6.33 -10.07 12.43
N ARG A 69 6.01 -10.89 11.42
CA ARG A 69 6.87 -12.01 11.00
C ARG A 69 8.21 -11.55 10.42
N LYS A 70 8.29 -10.33 9.89
CA LYS A 70 9.56 -9.71 9.46
C LYS A 70 10.30 -9.01 10.60
N GLY A 71 9.81 -9.12 11.83
CA GLY A 71 10.47 -8.63 13.03
C GLY A 71 10.34 -7.14 13.27
N ALA A 72 9.27 -6.50 12.76
CA ALA A 72 8.94 -5.12 13.12
C ALA A 72 8.93 -4.95 14.64
N ARG A 73 9.58 -3.89 15.13
CA ARG A 73 9.62 -3.57 16.58
C ARG A 73 8.24 -3.18 17.08
N ARG A 74 7.51 -2.44 16.26
CA ARG A 74 6.20 -1.87 16.56
C ARG A 74 5.36 -1.91 15.30
N VAL A 75 4.12 -2.37 15.42
CA VAL A 75 3.13 -2.35 14.34
C VAL A 75 1.89 -1.64 14.85
N LEU A 76 1.50 -0.57 14.16
CA LEU A 76 0.22 0.09 14.35
C LEU A 76 -0.66 -0.19 13.13
N ALA A 77 -1.78 -0.85 13.34
CA ALA A 77 -2.83 -1.02 12.35
C ALA A 77 -3.90 0.05 12.53
N THR A 78 -4.46 0.55 11.43
CA THR A 78 -5.54 1.53 11.47
C THR A 78 -6.61 1.19 10.44
N ASP A 79 -7.84 1.58 10.74
CA ASP A 79 -8.95 1.51 9.81
C ASP A 79 -9.96 2.61 10.11
N ALA A 80 -10.89 2.84 9.18
CA ALA A 80 -11.94 3.82 9.37
C ALA A 80 -12.85 3.46 10.54
N VAL A 81 -13.13 2.17 10.69
CA VAL A 81 -13.92 1.59 11.79
C VAL A 81 -13.38 0.19 12.12
N PRO A 82 -13.54 -0.32 13.35
CA PRO A 82 -13.06 -1.64 13.79
C PRO A 82 -13.92 -2.81 13.26
N HIS A 83 -14.38 -2.75 12.01
CA HIS A 83 -15.31 -3.70 11.40
C HIS A 83 -14.77 -5.14 11.27
N CYS A 84 -13.45 -5.33 11.43
CA CYS A 84 -12.79 -6.63 11.40
C CYS A 84 -12.10 -6.99 12.74
N ALA A 85 -12.40 -6.31 13.84
CA ALA A 85 -11.70 -6.51 15.13
C ALA A 85 -11.67 -7.97 15.59
N GLN A 86 -12.79 -8.68 15.51
CA GLN A 86 -12.85 -10.11 15.87
C GLN A 86 -11.92 -10.98 14.99
N LYS A 87 -11.87 -10.71 13.67
CA LYS A 87 -10.98 -11.43 12.74
C LYS A 87 -9.53 -11.12 13.05
N MET A 88 -9.20 -9.87 13.35
CA MET A 88 -7.85 -9.48 13.80
C MET A 88 -7.44 -10.23 15.07
N ASP A 89 -8.32 -10.32 16.07
CA ASP A 89 -8.05 -11.09 17.31
C ASP A 89 -7.76 -12.56 17.01
N TRP A 90 -8.49 -13.15 16.06
CA TRP A 90 -8.20 -14.52 15.64
C TRP A 90 -6.85 -14.65 14.95
N LEU A 91 -6.50 -13.72 14.06
CA LEU A 91 -5.20 -13.73 13.40
C LEU A 91 -4.06 -13.54 14.40
N LYS A 92 -4.17 -12.63 15.38
CA LYS A 92 -3.18 -12.50 16.45
C LYS A 92 -2.93 -13.84 17.16
N LYS A 93 -3.99 -14.55 17.53
CA LYS A 93 -3.92 -15.87 18.21
C LYS A 93 -3.38 -17.00 17.33
N ALA A 94 -3.76 -17.03 16.05
CA ALA A 94 -3.36 -18.07 15.11
C ALA A 94 -1.89 -17.91 14.72
N TYR A 95 -1.48 -16.69 14.40
CA TYR A 95 -0.15 -16.37 13.87
C TYR A 95 0.87 -15.99 14.94
N LYS A 96 0.46 -15.89 16.21
CA LYS A 96 1.30 -15.43 17.33
C LYS A 96 1.93 -14.06 17.03
N ALA A 97 1.14 -13.19 16.43
CA ALA A 97 1.51 -11.83 16.07
C ALA A 97 0.81 -10.86 17.00
N ASP A 98 1.36 -9.65 17.16
CA ASP A 98 0.76 -8.62 17.99
C ASP A 98 0.94 -7.23 17.38
N TRP A 99 -0.05 -6.36 17.57
CA TRP A 99 -0.05 -4.99 17.03
C TRP A 99 -1.09 -4.13 17.74
N ASP A 100 -0.86 -2.83 17.78
CA ASP A 100 -1.89 -1.90 18.23
C ASP A 100 -2.90 -1.62 17.12
N PHE A 101 -4.16 -1.35 17.47
CA PHE A 101 -5.18 -0.93 16.51
C PHE A 101 -5.74 0.43 16.89
N ARG A 102 -5.88 1.33 15.92
CA ARG A 102 -6.52 2.64 16.10
C ARG A 102 -7.56 2.94 15.03
N GLU A 103 -8.76 3.28 15.48
CA GLU A 103 -9.80 3.83 14.61
C GLU A 103 -9.44 5.26 14.21
N VAL A 104 -9.45 5.55 12.90
CA VAL A 104 -9.09 6.87 12.36
C VAL A 104 -10.23 7.54 11.57
N GLY A 105 -11.38 6.87 11.41
CA GLY A 105 -12.48 7.38 10.59
C GLY A 105 -12.05 7.60 9.14
N LEU A 106 -12.43 8.73 8.54
CA LEU A 106 -12.01 9.05 7.18
C LEU A 106 -10.47 9.13 7.06
N MET A 107 -9.91 8.69 5.93
CA MET A 107 -8.47 8.70 5.62
C MET A 107 -7.92 10.10 5.28
N TYR A 108 -8.40 11.09 6.02
CA TYR A 108 -7.98 12.49 6.01
C TYR A 108 -7.45 12.86 7.39
N ASP A 109 -6.63 13.89 7.46
CA ASP A 109 -6.05 14.41 8.71
C ASP A 109 -5.27 13.36 9.52
N LEU A 110 -4.77 12.31 8.86
CA LEU A 110 -4.09 11.18 9.49
C LEU A 110 -2.92 11.65 10.36
N HIS A 111 -2.18 12.65 9.90
CA HIS A 111 -1.07 13.26 10.65
C HIS A 111 -1.51 13.89 11.98
N GLN A 112 -2.74 14.38 12.10
CA GLN A 112 -3.28 14.94 13.35
C GLN A 112 -3.83 13.83 14.24
N LYS A 113 -4.58 12.90 13.64
CA LYS A 113 -5.21 11.77 14.34
C LYS A 113 -4.20 10.82 14.97
N LEU A 114 -3.01 10.72 14.37
CA LEU A 114 -1.90 9.88 14.78
C LEU A 114 -0.71 10.69 15.30
N ALA A 115 -0.89 11.96 15.67
CA ALA A 115 0.20 12.83 16.10
C ALA A 115 0.99 12.24 17.30
N ASP A 116 0.28 11.64 18.26
CA ASP A 116 0.87 11.01 19.45
C ASP A 116 1.67 9.75 19.13
N GLU A 117 1.46 9.15 17.95
CA GLU A 117 2.11 7.91 17.53
C GLU A 117 3.49 8.17 16.89
N GLY A 118 3.74 9.41 16.46
CA GLY A 118 4.92 9.82 15.73
C GLY A 118 4.94 9.35 14.26
N SER A 119 6.14 9.29 13.69
CA SER A 119 6.37 8.83 12.31
C SER A 119 6.98 7.43 12.29
N PHE A 120 6.82 6.72 11.17
CA PHE A 120 7.17 5.30 10.99
C PHE A 120 8.25 5.12 9.93
N ASP A 121 9.01 4.03 10.05
CA ASP A 121 10.03 3.64 9.06
C ASP A 121 9.39 3.06 7.80
N TYR A 122 8.25 2.37 7.95
CA TYR A 122 7.48 1.79 6.86
C TYR A 122 5.99 2.10 7.04
N VAL A 123 5.34 2.64 6.01
CA VAL A 123 3.89 2.91 5.99
C VAL A 123 3.25 2.21 4.80
N ASN A 124 2.23 1.38 5.05
CA ASN A 124 1.41 0.75 4.02
C ASN A 124 0.07 1.48 3.84
N LEU A 125 -0.32 1.76 2.60
CA LEU A 125 -1.61 2.26 2.17
C LEU A 125 -2.08 1.43 0.96
N SER A 126 -2.27 0.13 1.15
CA SER A 126 -2.64 -0.78 0.07
C SER A 126 -4.14 -1.07 0.11
N GLY A 127 -4.86 -0.83 -0.98
CA GLY A 127 -6.29 -1.12 -1.05
C GLY A 127 -7.20 0.04 -0.59
N VAL A 128 -6.68 1.28 -0.50
CA VAL A 128 -7.42 2.41 0.08
C VAL A 128 -7.61 3.58 -0.90
N LEU A 129 -6.61 3.90 -1.73
CA LEU A 129 -6.59 5.18 -2.47
C LEU A 129 -7.73 5.32 -3.49
N TYR A 130 -8.24 4.22 -4.04
CA TYR A 130 -9.39 4.22 -4.95
C TYR A 130 -10.74 4.33 -4.22
N HIS A 131 -10.77 4.21 -2.88
CA HIS A 131 -11.95 4.36 -2.02
C HIS A 131 -12.13 5.76 -1.44
N VAL A 132 -11.20 6.68 -1.65
CA VAL A 132 -11.31 8.05 -1.16
C VAL A 132 -11.78 9.00 -2.26
N PHE A 133 -12.49 10.05 -1.87
CA PHE A 133 -12.89 11.09 -2.82
C PHE A 133 -11.71 11.95 -3.26
N SER A 134 -10.73 12.19 -2.38
CA SER A 134 -9.53 12.93 -2.74
C SER A 134 -8.24 12.17 -2.46
N PRO A 135 -7.71 11.46 -3.48
CA PRO A 135 -6.43 10.76 -3.40
C PRO A 135 -5.26 11.65 -2.96
N MET A 136 -5.18 12.88 -3.48
CA MET A 136 -4.11 13.82 -3.14
C MET A 136 -4.15 14.23 -1.66
N HIS A 137 -5.33 14.41 -1.06
CA HIS A 137 -5.44 14.72 0.37
C HIS A 137 -4.93 13.57 1.23
N THR A 138 -5.27 12.32 0.88
CA THR A 138 -4.77 11.14 1.60
C THR A 138 -3.24 11.05 1.52
N LEU A 139 -2.65 11.27 0.33
CA LEU A 139 -1.19 11.29 0.18
C LEU A 139 -0.53 12.44 0.97
N ALA A 140 -1.13 13.63 0.95
CA ALA A 140 -0.64 14.79 1.70
C ALA A 140 -0.59 14.53 3.21
N CYS A 141 -1.63 13.86 3.74
CA CYS A 141 -1.74 13.52 5.16
C CYS A 141 -0.91 12.30 5.57
N ALA A 142 -0.64 11.37 4.64
CA ALA A 142 0.20 10.21 4.90
C ALA A 142 1.70 10.57 4.94
N ARG A 143 2.16 11.53 4.13
CA ARG A 143 3.59 11.87 4.04
C ARG A 143 4.25 12.26 5.38
N PRO A 144 3.64 13.07 6.27
CA PRO A 144 4.21 13.36 7.58
C PRO A 144 4.39 12.14 8.50
N LEU A 145 3.62 11.07 8.27
CA LEU A 145 3.73 9.82 9.04
C LEU A 145 4.92 8.96 8.60
N VAL A 146 5.59 9.29 7.49
CA VAL A 146 6.76 8.56 7.01
C VAL A 146 8.03 9.32 7.40
N LYS A 147 8.93 8.66 8.13
CA LYS A 147 10.26 9.17 8.45
C LYS A 147 11.00 9.57 7.17
N LYS A 148 11.93 10.53 7.25
CA LYS A 148 12.84 10.81 6.14
C LYS A 148 13.63 9.54 5.80
N ASN A 149 13.81 9.24 4.52
CA ASN A 149 14.41 7.98 4.04
C ASN A 149 13.59 6.71 4.40
N GLY A 150 12.39 6.84 4.97
CA GLY A 150 11.46 5.73 5.20
C GLY A 150 10.84 5.19 3.91
N LEU A 151 10.11 4.08 4.02
CA LEU A 151 9.40 3.43 2.92
C LEU A 151 7.89 3.71 2.99
N PHE A 152 7.31 4.01 1.84
CA PHE A 152 5.86 4.13 1.66
C PHE A 152 5.40 3.14 0.60
N MET A 153 4.53 2.21 0.99
CA MET A 153 3.89 1.24 0.12
C MET A 153 2.49 1.73 -0.23
N LEU A 154 2.19 1.85 -1.52
CA LEU A 154 0.87 2.19 -2.03
C LEU A 154 0.39 1.07 -2.95
N SER A 155 -0.85 0.65 -2.80
CA SER A 155 -1.51 -0.17 -3.83
C SER A 155 -2.88 0.36 -4.20
N THR A 156 -3.15 0.50 -5.51
CA THR A 156 -4.40 1.07 -6.02
C THR A 156 -4.73 0.57 -7.42
N ASN A 157 -5.97 0.80 -7.85
CA ASN A 157 -6.41 0.65 -9.22
C ASN A 157 -5.81 1.75 -10.13
N VAL A 158 -5.43 1.38 -11.35
CA VAL A 158 -4.87 2.27 -12.38
C VAL A 158 -5.34 1.90 -13.79
N VAL A 159 -5.14 2.83 -14.72
CA VAL A 159 -5.13 2.54 -16.16
C VAL A 159 -3.68 2.58 -16.65
N ASN A 160 -3.23 1.51 -17.31
CA ASN A 160 -1.93 1.50 -17.95
C ASN A 160 -2.00 2.23 -19.30
N GLU A 161 -1.93 3.56 -19.24
CA GLU A 161 -1.88 4.44 -20.40
C GLU A 161 -0.85 5.55 -20.13
N GLN A 162 -0.17 6.01 -21.19
CA GLN A 162 0.82 7.07 -21.10
C GLN A 162 0.14 8.43 -21.22
N SER A 163 -0.51 8.87 -20.14
CA SER A 163 -1.25 10.13 -20.05
C SER A 163 -1.16 10.70 -18.63
N ASP A 164 -1.70 11.90 -18.41
CA ASP A 164 -1.82 12.55 -17.11
C ASP A 164 -3.28 12.67 -16.66
N VAL A 165 -4.12 11.67 -16.94
CA VAL A 165 -5.56 11.71 -16.63
C VAL A 165 -5.94 10.77 -15.49
N MET A 166 -7.01 11.14 -14.77
CA MET A 166 -7.65 10.30 -13.76
C MET A 166 -9.09 10.00 -14.20
N HIS A 167 -9.40 8.72 -14.37
CA HIS A 167 -10.72 8.30 -14.80
C HIS A 167 -11.62 8.11 -13.59
N PHE A 168 -12.79 8.75 -13.59
CA PHE A 168 -13.84 8.47 -12.61
C PHE A 168 -14.58 7.18 -13.00
N ASN A 169 -14.97 6.38 -12.00
CA ASN A 169 -15.71 5.13 -12.18
C ASN A 169 -17.20 5.39 -12.48
N THR A 170 -17.48 6.09 -13.57
CA THR A 170 -18.84 6.52 -13.94
C THR A 170 -19.77 5.33 -14.09
N GLY A 171 -20.77 5.24 -13.21
CA GLY A 171 -21.78 4.18 -13.22
C GLY A 171 -21.22 2.78 -12.95
N GLY A 172 -20.06 2.67 -12.26
CA GLY A 172 -19.44 1.38 -11.95
C GLY A 172 -18.85 0.65 -13.16
N LYS A 173 -18.58 1.37 -14.27
CA LYS A 173 -18.11 0.78 -15.53
C LYS A 173 -16.68 0.23 -15.47
N LEU A 174 -15.85 0.73 -14.56
CA LEU A 174 -14.49 0.21 -14.35
C LEU A 174 -14.49 -0.88 -13.28
N GLN A 175 -15.29 -0.72 -12.23
CA GLN A 175 -15.48 -1.69 -11.16
C GLN A 175 -16.86 -1.51 -10.53
N THR A 176 -17.57 -2.61 -10.32
CA THR A 176 -18.95 -2.60 -9.79
C THR A 176 -19.05 -2.39 -8.29
N GLU A 177 -17.91 -2.49 -7.58
CA GLU A 177 -17.84 -2.23 -6.16
C GLU A 177 -18.28 -0.80 -5.85
N PRO A 178 -19.22 -0.59 -4.91
CA PRO A 178 -19.95 0.67 -4.76
C PRO A 178 -19.09 1.84 -4.27
N ASN A 179 -17.94 1.57 -3.68
CA ASN A 179 -17.04 2.55 -3.09
C ASN A 179 -15.74 2.72 -3.89
N THR A 180 -15.67 2.32 -5.16
CA THR A 180 -14.50 2.57 -6.02
C THR A 180 -14.73 3.80 -6.92
N PHE A 181 -13.86 4.80 -6.82
CA PHE A 181 -14.06 6.11 -7.46
C PHE A 181 -13.10 6.43 -8.59
N TRP A 182 -11.80 6.20 -8.39
CA TRP A 182 -10.76 6.75 -9.27
C TRP A 182 -9.79 5.70 -9.83
N TYR A 183 -9.45 5.85 -11.10
CA TYR A 183 -8.38 5.12 -11.79
C TYR A 183 -7.44 6.12 -12.46
N PRO A 184 -6.35 6.55 -11.78
CA PRO A 184 -5.31 7.33 -12.42
C PRO A 184 -4.59 6.52 -13.50
N SER A 185 -4.16 7.20 -14.55
CA SER A 185 -3.08 6.72 -15.41
C SER A 185 -1.80 6.52 -14.58
N ILE A 186 -0.96 5.56 -14.98
CA ILE A 186 0.29 5.28 -14.24
C ILE A 186 1.20 6.52 -14.12
N PRO A 187 1.44 7.32 -15.19
CA PRO A 187 2.24 8.54 -15.06
C PRO A 187 1.62 9.58 -14.12
N LEU A 188 0.30 9.78 -14.14
CA LEU A 188 -0.36 10.69 -13.20
C LEU A 188 -0.18 10.23 -11.74
N LEU A 189 -0.35 8.93 -11.47
CA LEU A 189 -0.16 8.40 -10.12
C LEU A 189 1.29 8.59 -9.65
N GLU A 190 2.26 8.34 -10.52
CA GLU A 190 3.67 8.63 -10.27
C GLU A 190 3.89 10.09 -9.90
N TYR A 191 3.34 11.00 -10.72
CA TYR A 191 3.50 12.43 -10.50
C TYR A 191 2.88 12.88 -9.18
N MET A 192 1.70 12.36 -8.81
CA MET A 192 1.09 12.62 -7.49
C MET A 192 1.99 12.15 -6.34
N LEU A 193 2.59 10.97 -6.44
CA LEU A 193 3.54 10.46 -5.44
C LEU A 193 4.76 11.38 -5.32
N ARG A 194 5.39 11.74 -6.45
CA ARG A 194 6.56 12.64 -6.47
C ARG A 194 6.23 14.03 -5.93
N TYR A 195 5.05 14.55 -6.23
CA TYR A 195 4.55 15.83 -5.72
C TYR A 195 4.45 15.85 -4.19
N PHE A 196 4.16 14.71 -3.57
CA PHE A 196 4.18 14.53 -2.11
C PHE A 196 5.48 13.91 -1.57
N ASN A 197 6.59 14.05 -2.32
CA ASN A 197 7.94 13.65 -1.91
C ASN A 197 8.11 12.15 -1.65
N PHE A 198 7.36 11.35 -2.40
CA PHE A 198 7.55 9.91 -2.50
C PHE A 198 8.24 9.60 -3.84
N ALA A 199 9.49 9.16 -3.77
CA ALA A 199 10.30 8.77 -4.91
C ALA A 199 10.09 7.26 -5.16
N PRO A 200 9.44 6.81 -6.25
CA PRO A 200 9.22 5.39 -6.50
C PRO A 200 10.55 4.65 -6.70
N ILE A 201 10.71 3.47 -6.09
CA ILE A 201 11.93 2.64 -6.19
C ILE A 201 11.67 1.19 -6.62
N ASP A 202 10.43 0.71 -6.50
CA ASP A 202 9.97 -0.56 -7.05
C ASP A 202 8.46 -0.51 -7.30
N CYS A 203 7.96 -1.32 -8.22
CA CYS A 203 6.55 -1.56 -8.43
C CYS A 203 6.26 -2.95 -8.99
N LEU A 204 5.01 -3.38 -8.88
CA LEU A 204 4.43 -4.49 -9.61
C LEU A 204 3.06 -4.07 -10.12
N TYR A 205 2.73 -4.48 -11.34
CA TYR A 205 1.42 -4.24 -11.97
C TYR A 205 0.78 -5.56 -12.38
N SER A 206 -0.50 -5.71 -12.07
CA SER A 206 -1.33 -6.82 -12.53
C SER A 206 -2.54 -6.29 -13.27
N ARG A 207 -2.62 -6.58 -14.57
CA ARG A 207 -3.82 -6.30 -15.37
C ARG A 207 -5.00 -7.09 -14.81
N HIS A 208 -6.19 -6.50 -14.82
CA HIS A 208 -7.39 -7.27 -14.52
C HIS A 208 -7.57 -8.37 -15.59
N PRO A 209 -7.65 -9.66 -15.19
CA PRO A 209 -7.79 -10.78 -16.13
C PRO A 209 -9.00 -10.61 -17.04
N SER A 210 -8.92 -11.05 -18.29
CA SER A 210 -10.01 -10.86 -19.27
C SER A 210 -11.32 -11.58 -18.93
N ASP A 211 -11.24 -12.56 -18.05
CA ASP A 211 -12.35 -13.34 -17.50
C ASP A 211 -12.84 -12.82 -16.14
N ALA A 212 -12.22 -11.79 -15.58
CA ALA A 212 -12.63 -11.20 -14.30
C ALA A 212 -13.76 -10.17 -14.50
N ALA A 213 -14.61 -10.02 -13.47
CA ALA A 213 -15.64 -8.97 -13.42
C ALA A 213 -15.06 -7.54 -13.47
N LEU A 214 -13.76 -7.39 -13.23
CA LEU A 214 -13.00 -6.13 -13.26
C LEU A 214 -12.43 -5.81 -14.65
N TYR A 215 -12.63 -6.68 -15.65
CA TYR A 215 -12.12 -6.46 -16.99
C TYR A 215 -12.94 -5.41 -17.74
N VAL A 216 -12.24 -4.44 -18.35
CA VAL A 216 -12.84 -3.41 -19.19
C VAL A 216 -12.33 -3.56 -20.62
N PRO A 217 -13.17 -3.96 -21.60
CA PRO A 217 -12.75 -4.06 -22.99
C PRO A 217 -12.19 -2.75 -23.53
N GLY A 218 -11.07 -2.81 -24.25
CA GLY A 218 -10.43 -1.64 -24.85
C GLY A 218 -9.70 -0.72 -23.86
N LYS A 219 -9.66 -1.06 -22.56
CA LYS A 219 -8.97 -0.26 -21.55
C LYS A 219 -8.13 -1.16 -20.63
N GLU A 220 -6.84 -0.87 -20.53
CA GLU A 220 -5.92 -1.66 -19.71
C GLU A 220 -6.00 -1.24 -18.23
N CYS A 221 -7.11 -1.61 -17.57
CA CYS A 221 -7.28 -1.45 -16.14
C CYS A 221 -6.54 -2.55 -15.37
N GLY A 222 -5.97 -2.20 -14.23
CA GLY A 222 -5.32 -3.17 -13.35
C GLY A 222 -5.03 -2.61 -11.97
N PHE A 223 -4.41 -3.45 -11.15
CA PHE A 223 -3.91 -3.08 -9.84
C PHE A 223 -2.41 -2.81 -9.95
N ILE A 224 -1.91 -1.78 -9.27
CA ILE A 224 -0.48 -1.53 -9.13
C ILE A 224 -0.13 -1.45 -7.64
N SER A 225 1.01 -2.01 -7.26
CA SER A 225 1.66 -1.81 -5.97
C SER A 225 3.00 -1.13 -6.19
N ILE A 226 3.31 -0.12 -5.38
CA ILE A 226 4.48 0.74 -5.55
C ILE A 226 5.15 0.92 -4.19
N VAL A 227 6.46 0.72 -4.14
CA VAL A 227 7.31 1.11 -3.01
C VAL A 227 7.99 2.42 -3.35
N CYS A 228 7.85 3.40 -2.47
CA CYS A 228 8.51 4.68 -2.57
C CYS A 228 9.47 4.91 -1.41
N ARG A 229 10.55 5.63 -1.67
CA ARG A 229 11.39 6.26 -0.67
C ARG A 229 10.85 7.65 -0.33
N ALA A 230 10.66 7.95 0.95
CA ALA A 230 10.33 9.28 1.41
C ALA A 230 11.58 10.18 1.37
N VAL A 231 11.55 11.20 0.50
CA VAL A 231 12.71 12.09 0.27
C VAL A 231 12.42 13.51 0.74
N ASP A 232 13.45 14.36 0.66
CA ASP A 232 13.32 15.79 0.93
C ASP A 232 12.39 16.47 -0.09
N ARG A 233 11.87 17.62 0.33
CA ARG A 233 10.89 18.37 -0.42
C ARG A 233 11.38 18.73 -1.82
N GLY A 234 10.64 18.30 -2.83
CA GLY A 234 10.92 18.58 -4.25
C GLY A 234 12.06 17.76 -4.85
N THR A 235 12.68 16.86 -4.08
CA THR A 235 13.75 15.97 -4.56
C THR A 235 13.20 14.83 -5.42
N ALA A 236 11.96 14.38 -5.17
CA ALA A 236 11.33 13.34 -5.98
C ALA A 236 10.89 13.84 -7.37
N LEU A 237 10.78 15.15 -7.56
CA LEU A 237 10.31 15.75 -8.82
C LEU A 237 11.42 15.79 -9.88
N PRO A 238 11.08 15.73 -11.18
CA PRO A 238 12.02 16.01 -12.26
C PRO A 238 12.78 17.34 -12.03
N PRO A 239 14.08 17.44 -12.37
CA PRO A 239 14.87 18.64 -12.10
C PRO A 239 14.30 19.94 -12.72
N ASP A 240 13.63 19.82 -13.87
CA ASP A 240 13.07 20.90 -14.67
C ASP A 240 11.63 21.29 -14.29
N ASP A 241 10.99 20.56 -13.37
CA ASP A 241 9.64 20.85 -12.90
C ASP A 241 9.60 22.05 -11.93
N SER A 242 9.72 23.25 -12.50
CA SER A 242 9.60 24.51 -11.76
C SER A 242 8.16 24.80 -11.31
N TRP A 243 7.16 24.19 -11.95
CA TRP A 243 5.76 24.40 -11.63
C TRP A 243 5.41 23.73 -10.30
N ALA A 244 5.70 22.44 -10.14
CA ALA A 244 5.37 21.71 -8.92
C ALA A 244 6.06 22.32 -7.71
N ARG A 245 7.35 22.68 -7.84
CA ARG A 245 8.11 23.33 -6.76
C ARG A 245 7.46 24.64 -6.31
N ARG A 246 7.00 25.48 -7.25
CA ARG A 246 6.25 26.71 -6.93
C ARG A 246 4.87 26.41 -6.36
N SER A 247 4.17 25.41 -6.91
CA SER A 247 2.84 24.98 -6.44
C SER A 247 2.89 24.53 -4.98
N MET A 248 3.88 23.72 -4.58
CA MET A 248 4.06 23.30 -3.19
C MET A 248 4.27 24.50 -2.23
N LEU A 249 4.84 25.60 -2.72
CA LEU A 249 5.10 26.80 -1.90
C LEU A 249 3.87 27.69 -1.79
N GLY A 250 3.10 27.83 -2.88
CA GLY A 250 1.98 28.76 -3.01
C GLY A 250 0.58 28.16 -2.91
N SER A 251 0.43 26.84 -2.94
CA SER A 251 -0.88 26.16 -2.83
C SER A 251 -1.33 26.08 -1.38
N TRP A 252 -2.47 26.71 -1.06
CA TRP A 252 -3.07 26.63 0.27
C TRP A 252 -3.31 25.18 0.70
N GLU A 253 -3.81 24.34 -0.21
CA GLU A 253 -4.01 22.90 0.01
C GLU A 253 -2.71 22.21 0.44
N TYR A 254 -1.64 22.37 -0.34
CA TYR A 254 -0.36 21.76 0.00
C TYR A 254 0.14 22.22 1.36
N THR A 255 0.06 23.54 1.61
CA THR A 255 0.63 24.15 2.82
C THR A 255 -0.18 23.89 4.08
N GLY A 256 -1.49 23.67 3.96
CA GLY A 256 -2.39 23.39 5.08
C GLY A 256 -2.50 21.90 5.42
N LEU A 257 -2.46 21.02 4.41
CA LEU A 257 -2.70 19.58 4.59
C LEU A 257 -1.42 18.75 4.72
N SER A 258 -0.31 19.25 4.18
CA SER A 258 1.00 18.65 4.35
C SER A 258 1.84 19.55 5.26
N PRO A 259 1.72 19.42 6.60
CA PRO A 259 2.51 20.19 7.55
C PRO A 259 3.98 19.74 7.60
N GLN A 260 4.54 19.24 6.49
CA GLN A 260 5.98 19.29 6.24
C GLN A 260 6.53 20.71 6.46
N LYS A 261 5.64 21.72 6.44
CA LYS A 261 5.83 23.02 7.06
C LYS A 261 5.66 22.93 8.60
N HIS A 262 6.79 23.03 9.30
CA HIS A 262 6.97 23.50 10.68
C HIS A 262 7.09 22.45 11.81
N GLY A 263 8.32 22.35 12.36
CA GLY A 263 8.57 21.95 13.75
C GLY A 263 9.28 20.61 13.93
N ALA A 264 10.57 20.67 14.29
CA ALA A 264 11.51 19.57 14.53
C ALA A 264 12.03 18.83 13.28
N GLU A 265 13.32 18.46 13.29
CA GLU A 265 13.90 17.58 12.28
C GLU A 265 13.08 16.28 12.22
N GLN A 266 12.48 15.96 11.07
CA GLN A 266 11.82 14.66 10.89
C GLN A 266 12.85 13.56 11.17
N PRO A 267 12.52 12.54 11.98
CA PRO A 267 13.43 11.43 12.21
C PRO A 267 13.82 10.78 10.88
N VAL A 268 15.08 10.37 10.78
CA VAL A 268 15.62 9.69 9.60
C VAL A 268 15.60 8.19 9.84
N SER A 269 14.98 7.45 8.93
CA SER A 269 14.96 5.99 8.94
C SER A 269 16.23 5.42 8.32
N ALA A 270 16.71 4.33 8.90
CA ALA A 270 17.79 3.50 8.34
C ALA A 270 17.25 2.27 7.56
N ILE A 271 15.93 2.18 7.34
CA ILE A 271 15.29 1.03 6.70
C ILE A 271 15.86 0.74 5.31
N GLY A 272 16.35 -0.48 5.12
CA GLY A 272 16.82 -1.00 3.85
C GLY A 272 15.71 -1.51 2.95
N TYR A 273 16.00 -1.59 1.64
CA TYR A 273 15.13 -2.20 0.65
C TYR A 273 15.98 -2.85 -0.45
N ASP A 274 15.73 -4.12 -0.74
CA ASP A 274 16.42 -4.86 -1.80
C ASP A 274 15.78 -4.55 -3.16
N VAL A 275 16.30 -3.52 -3.83
CA VAL A 275 15.83 -3.10 -5.16
C VAL A 275 16.09 -4.23 -6.18
N PRO A 276 15.10 -4.62 -7.00
CA PRO A 276 15.28 -5.63 -8.04
C PRO A 276 16.39 -5.25 -9.02
N GLU A 277 17.17 -6.24 -9.46
CA GLU A 277 18.31 -6.05 -10.37
C GLU A 277 17.97 -5.17 -11.59
N ALA A 278 16.81 -5.40 -12.20
CA ALA A 278 16.32 -4.65 -13.36
C ALA A 278 16.17 -3.13 -13.11
N LEU A 279 16.08 -2.70 -11.85
CA LEU A 279 15.84 -1.31 -11.45
C LEU A 279 17.03 -0.70 -10.69
N GLN A 280 18.01 -1.51 -10.25
CA GLN A 280 19.12 -1.05 -9.41
C GLN A 280 19.92 0.09 -10.03
N ALA A 281 20.24 0.00 -11.33
CA ALA A 281 21.00 1.05 -12.01
C ALA A 281 20.25 2.39 -12.03
N GLN A 282 18.94 2.35 -12.29
CA GLN A 282 18.10 3.55 -12.34
C GLN A 282 17.95 4.17 -10.95
N VAL A 283 17.69 3.36 -9.92
CA VAL A 283 17.58 3.84 -8.53
C VAL A 283 18.92 4.38 -8.03
N ALA A 284 20.04 3.74 -8.33
CA ALA A 284 21.37 4.22 -7.93
C ALA A 284 21.72 5.57 -8.58
N GLN A 285 21.35 5.76 -9.86
CA GLN A 285 21.68 6.98 -10.59
C GLN A 285 20.73 8.14 -10.27
N LYS A 286 19.42 7.87 -10.17
CA LYS A 286 18.36 8.90 -10.11
C LYS A 286 17.63 8.95 -8.77
N GLY A 287 17.88 8.01 -7.87
CA GLY A 287 17.14 7.85 -6.61
C GLY A 287 15.69 7.38 -6.79
N SER A 288 15.25 7.11 -8.01
CA SER A 288 13.88 6.68 -8.33
C SER A 288 13.76 6.02 -9.70
N ILE A 289 12.61 5.41 -9.98
CA ILE A 289 12.25 4.79 -11.27
C ILE A 289 11.10 5.53 -11.96
N ASP A 290 10.96 5.31 -13.26
CA ASP A 290 9.75 5.64 -14.03
C ASP A 290 8.81 4.43 -13.98
N LEU A 291 7.61 4.61 -13.45
CA LEU A 291 6.65 3.53 -13.23
C LEU A 291 6.09 3.00 -14.54
N TYR A 292 5.87 3.85 -15.53
CA TYR A 292 5.34 3.42 -16.82
C TYR A 292 6.36 2.55 -17.55
N LEU A 293 7.62 2.98 -17.61
CA LEU A 293 8.70 2.18 -18.19
C LEU A 293 8.96 0.91 -17.37
N ALA A 294 8.92 0.99 -16.03
CA ALA A 294 9.06 -0.19 -15.19
C ALA A 294 8.02 -1.26 -15.52
N VAL A 295 6.74 -0.87 -15.64
CA VAL A 295 5.64 -1.77 -15.99
C VAL A 295 5.73 -2.26 -17.43
N ASN A 296 6.08 -1.41 -18.39
CA ASN A 296 5.96 -1.76 -19.80
C ASN A 296 7.25 -2.31 -20.43
N GLU A 297 8.42 -2.03 -19.85
CA GLU A 297 9.72 -2.34 -20.44
C GLU A 297 10.68 -3.08 -19.51
N HIS A 298 10.50 -3.00 -18.18
CA HIS A 298 11.42 -3.61 -17.21
C HIS A 298 10.83 -4.81 -16.45
N GLY A 299 9.85 -5.48 -17.06
CA GLY A 299 9.34 -6.76 -16.57
C GLY A 299 8.58 -6.69 -15.24
N ARG A 300 8.05 -5.52 -14.87
CA ARG A 300 7.28 -5.35 -13.61
C ARG A 300 5.80 -5.72 -13.74
N ARG A 301 5.45 -6.58 -14.71
CA ARG A 301 4.10 -7.14 -14.86
C ARG A 301 4.00 -8.50 -14.18
N VAL A 302 2.92 -8.71 -13.44
CA VAL A 302 2.55 -10.00 -12.85
C VAL A 302 1.18 -10.39 -13.39
N VAL A 303 1.08 -11.58 -13.97
CA VAL A 303 -0.20 -12.09 -14.50
C VAL A 303 -0.86 -13.01 -13.47
N ARG A 304 -0.09 -13.95 -12.93
CA ARG A 304 -0.50 -14.91 -11.90
C ARG A 304 0.67 -15.15 -10.96
N ALA A 305 0.36 -15.43 -9.69
CA ALA A 305 1.34 -15.89 -8.74
C ALA A 305 1.71 -17.35 -9.02
N THR A 306 3.01 -17.65 -9.03
CA THR A 306 3.52 -19.02 -9.25
C THR A 306 3.84 -19.74 -7.95
N ARG A 307 3.86 -19.01 -6.82
CA ARG A 307 4.10 -19.52 -5.47
C ARG A 307 2.96 -19.12 -4.56
N ALA A 308 2.56 -19.99 -3.64
CA ALA A 308 1.50 -19.69 -2.67
C ALA A 308 1.84 -18.46 -1.80
N GLN A 309 3.11 -18.21 -1.53
CA GLN A 309 3.59 -17.06 -0.75
C GLN A 309 3.44 -15.72 -1.51
N ASP A 310 3.12 -15.77 -2.80
CA ASP A 310 2.87 -14.59 -3.63
C ASP A 310 1.37 -14.30 -3.77
N THR A 311 0.51 -15.03 -3.06
CA THR A 311 -0.95 -14.91 -3.16
C THR A 311 -1.56 -14.36 -1.86
N TYR A 312 -2.89 -14.23 -1.86
CA TYR A 312 -3.69 -13.86 -0.71
C TYR A 312 -3.78 -14.97 0.35
N LEU A 313 -3.20 -16.15 0.11
CA LEU A 313 -3.12 -17.24 1.07
C LEU A 313 -2.01 -17.00 2.09
N LEU A 314 -2.37 -16.82 3.35
CA LEU A 314 -1.43 -16.84 4.47
C LEU A 314 -1.49 -18.20 5.18
N ARG A 315 -0.37 -18.91 5.22
CA ARG A 315 -0.23 -20.16 5.98
C ARG A 315 0.42 -19.91 7.33
N LEU A 316 0.18 -20.79 8.30
CA LEU A 316 0.74 -20.68 9.65
C LEU A 316 2.27 -20.69 9.68
N ASN A 317 2.88 -21.43 8.76
CA ASN A 317 4.34 -21.62 8.66
C ASN A 317 4.96 -20.96 7.43
N ASP A 318 4.28 -19.99 6.80
CA ASP A 318 4.90 -19.23 5.71
C ASP A 318 6.14 -18.48 6.21
N GLU A 319 7.25 -18.62 5.48
CA GLU A 319 8.44 -17.79 5.66
C GLU A 319 8.13 -16.32 5.31
N SER A 320 8.83 -15.40 5.96
CA SER A 320 8.58 -13.94 5.92
C SER A 320 9.44 -13.16 4.93
#